data_AF-F0NBK6-F1
#
_entry.id   AF-F0NBK6-F1
#
_cell.length_a   1.000
_cell.length_b   1.000
_cell.length_c   1.000
_cell.angle_alpha   90.00
_cell.angle_beta   90.00
_cell.angle_gamma   90.00
#
_symmetry.space_group_name_H-M   'P 1'
#
loop_
_entity.id
_entity.type
_entity.pdbx_description
1 polymer ?
#
loop_
_entity_poly.entity_id
_entity_poly.type
_entity_poly.pdbx_seq_one_letter_code
_entity_poly.pdbx_strand_id
1 'polypeptide(L)'
;MVYGEIFENKELRKKALREEIGIEEEEEVPERIVVTPLPLITLFPKDLEENLKKLGILIRKLEPKDMLLKSFGGNLLLEKGKNKGLIAFIGRGLIEFTDRLRLLVSLESIKDLLFTGLAGSLSEEITTGDINIPKYVIPFENVSSFYANPSVAIPKADEGLWREVYEYSINTKVKIHSNLHATVMLFYSETIKFLNYLKSIGVYTIDMELSAFYSLSNLYCKRAVGVLRITDMPLIEYHIFSEKLAELAKKKREDSVASIFEIILKFFKMI
;
A
#
# COMPACT_ATOMS: atom_id res chain seq x y z
N MET A 1 -4.79 9.37 -29.25
CA MET A 1 -4.41 8.09 -28.63
C MET A 1 -5.56 7.67 -27.73
N VAL A 2 -6.08 6.45 -27.87
CA VAL A 2 -7.06 5.90 -26.94
C VAL A 2 -6.27 5.24 -25.82
N TYR A 3 -6.34 5.78 -24.60
CA TYR A 3 -5.46 5.35 -23.50
C TYR A 3 -5.66 3.87 -23.10
N GLY A 4 -6.84 3.28 -23.37
CA GLY A 4 -7.10 1.87 -23.11
C GLY A 4 -6.20 0.90 -23.90
N GLU A 5 -5.71 1.31 -25.07
CA GLU A 5 -4.81 0.51 -25.92
C GLU A 5 -3.48 0.15 -25.23
N ILE A 6 -3.11 0.90 -24.18
CA ILE A 6 -1.95 0.59 -23.34
C ILE A 6 -2.00 -0.83 -22.79
N PHE A 7 -3.20 -1.38 -22.53
CA PHE A 7 -3.33 -2.72 -21.96
C PHE A 7 -3.30 -3.83 -23.01
N GLU A 8 -3.52 -3.50 -24.29
CA GLU A 8 -3.56 -4.46 -25.40
C GLU A 8 -2.27 -4.43 -26.25
N ASN A 9 -1.51 -3.33 -26.19
CA ASN A 9 -0.30 -3.11 -26.97
C ASN A 9 0.95 -3.03 -26.09
N LYS A 10 1.85 -4.01 -26.23
CA LYS A 10 3.09 -4.12 -25.43
C LYS A 10 3.99 -2.88 -25.55
N GLU A 11 4.12 -2.29 -26.73
CA GLU A 11 4.98 -1.11 -26.92
C GLU A 11 4.41 0.13 -26.23
N LEU A 12 3.08 0.30 -26.26
CA LEU A 12 2.42 1.38 -25.52
C LEU A 12 2.53 1.15 -24.00
N ARG A 13 2.37 -0.09 -23.53
CA ARG A 13 2.53 -0.46 -22.13
C ARG A 13 3.95 -0.20 -21.62
N LYS A 14 4.95 -0.62 -22.38
CA LYS A 14 6.37 -0.34 -22.12
C LYS A 14 6.62 1.17 -21.99
N LYS A 15 6.08 1.96 -22.93
CA LYS A 15 6.17 3.43 -22.84
C LYS A 15 5.52 3.94 -21.56
N ALA A 16 4.32 3.48 -21.21
CA ALA A 16 3.63 3.89 -19.99
C ALA A 16 4.44 3.51 -18.72
N LEU A 17 5.01 2.31 -18.65
CA LEU A 17 5.85 1.89 -17.52
C LEU A 17 7.08 2.78 -17.33
N ARG A 18 7.71 3.19 -18.42
CA ARG A 18 8.85 4.11 -18.34
C ARG A 18 8.43 5.49 -17.85
N GLU A 19 7.33 6.03 -18.37
CA GLU A 19 6.89 7.37 -17.99
C GLU A 19 6.37 7.42 -16.54
N GLU A 20 5.58 6.42 -16.15
CA GLU A 20 4.86 6.40 -14.86
C GLU A 20 5.63 5.69 -13.74
N ILE A 21 6.48 4.71 -14.03
CA ILE A 21 7.17 3.90 -12.99
C ILE A 21 8.69 4.02 -13.10
N GLY A 22 9.22 4.39 -14.26
CA GLY A 22 10.66 4.45 -14.53
C GLY A 22 11.28 3.10 -14.89
N ILE A 23 10.48 2.16 -15.39
CA ILE A 23 10.92 0.83 -15.84
C ILE A 23 11.02 0.82 -17.37
N GLU A 24 12.18 0.40 -17.90
CA GLU A 24 12.42 0.40 -19.34
C GLU A 24 11.83 -0.83 -20.02
N GLU A 25 11.97 -2.02 -19.44
CA GLU A 25 11.44 -3.28 -19.98
C GLU A 25 10.50 -4.00 -18.99
N GLU A 26 9.44 -4.64 -19.49
CA GLU A 26 8.48 -5.38 -18.66
C GLU A 26 9.13 -6.55 -17.90
N GLU A 27 10.17 -7.14 -18.49
CA GLU A 27 10.94 -8.26 -17.96
C GLU A 27 11.79 -7.88 -16.73
N GLU A 28 11.98 -6.58 -16.48
CA GLU A 28 12.64 -6.09 -15.27
C GLU A 28 11.71 -6.09 -14.05
N VAL A 29 10.39 -6.15 -14.26
CA VAL A 29 9.40 -6.13 -13.20
C VAL A 29 9.41 -7.46 -12.45
N PRO A 30 9.72 -7.46 -11.14
CA PRO A 30 9.81 -8.69 -10.36
C PRO A 30 8.42 -9.27 -10.06
N GLU A 31 8.38 -10.56 -9.71
CA GLU A 31 7.14 -11.25 -9.36
C GLU A 31 6.46 -10.69 -8.10
N ARG A 32 7.26 -10.11 -7.19
CA ARG A 32 6.80 -9.52 -5.92
C ARG A 32 7.01 -8.03 -5.94
N ILE A 33 5.93 -7.28 -5.78
CA ILE A 33 5.98 -5.82 -5.74
C ILE A 33 5.28 -5.27 -4.50
N VAL A 34 5.78 -4.14 -4.02
CA VAL A 34 5.15 -3.32 -2.98
C VAL A 34 4.66 -2.06 -3.67
N VAL A 35 3.39 -1.73 -3.47
CA VAL A 35 2.79 -0.48 -3.96
C VAL A 35 2.35 0.38 -2.79
N THR A 36 2.42 1.70 -2.97
CA THR A 36 2.02 2.66 -1.95
C THR A 36 1.44 3.93 -2.56
N PRO A 37 0.46 4.57 -1.91
CA PRO A 37 -0.02 5.89 -2.29
C PRO A 37 0.83 7.04 -1.71
N LEU A 38 1.97 6.73 -1.09
CA LEU A 38 2.78 7.68 -0.35
C LEU A 38 4.21 7.71 -0.85
N PRO A 39 4.86 8.88 -0.88
CA PRO A 39 6.29 8.96 -1.18
C PRO A 39 7.11 8.09 -0.23
N LEU A 40 8.11 7.42 -0.77
CA LEU A 40 8.91 6.44 -0.02
C LEU A 40 9.57 7.06 1.22
N ILE A 41 9.99 8.33 1.13
CA ILE A 41 10.56 9.10 2.26
C ILE A 41 9.60 9.29 3.45
N THR A 42 8.29 9.18 3.23
CA THR A 42 7.30 9.29 4.30
C THR A 42 7.06 7.95 5.02
N LEU A 43 7.26 6.84 4.29
CA LEU A 43 7.01 5.48 4.75
C LEU A 43 8.21 4.80 5.36
N PHE A 44 9.42 5.14 4.92
CA PHE A 44 10.64 4.43 5.30
C PHE A 44 11.56 5.24 6.21
N PRO A 45 12.50 4.57 6.91
CA PRO A 45 13.55 5.24 7.67
C PRO A 45 14.36 6.19 6.79
N LYS A 46 14.87 7.29 7.37
CA LYS A 46 15.70 8.26 6.64
C LYS A 46 17.00 7.66 6.11
N ASP A 47 17.51 6.65 6.81
CA ASP A 47 18.73 5.88 6.54
C ASP A 47 18.44 4.59 5.75
N LEU A 48 17.29 4.49 5.07
CA LEU A 48 16.85 3.34 4.29
C LEU A 48 17.97 2.76 3.41
N GLU A 49 18.60 3.61 2.58
CA GLU A 49 19.62 3.16 1.64
C GLU A 49 20.86 2.61 2.33
N GLU A 50 21.27 3.21 3.45
CA GLU A 50 22.41 2.76 4.23
C GLU A 50 22.10 1.40 4.88
N ASN A 51 20.89 1.24 5.42
CA ASN A 51 20.43 -0.01 6.02
C ASN A 51 20.34 -1.14 5.00
N LEU A 52 19.80 -0.86 3.80
CA LEU A 52 19.78 -1.81 2.69
C LEU A 52 21.19 -2.24 2.26
N LYS A 53 22.13 -1.28 2.14
CA LYS A 53 23.54 -1.58 1.81
C LYS A 53 24.22 -2.45 2.86
N LYS A 54 23.99 -2.17 4.16
CA LYS A 54 24.49 -3.00 5.27
C LYS A 54 23.99 -4.45 5.20
N LEU A 55 22.78 -4.64 4.67
CA LEU A 55 22.19 -5.97 4.45
C LEU A 55 22.62 -6.64 3.14
N GLY A 56 23.52 -6.01 2.37
CA GLY A 56 23.97 -6.50 1.07
C GLY A 56 22.91 -6.41 -0.03
N ILE A 57 21.91 -5.54 0.11
CA ILE A 57 20.85 -5.33 -0.89
C ILE A 57 21.31 -4.23 -1.85
N LEU A 58 21.34 -4.55 -3.14
CA LEU A 58 21.58 -3.60 -4.21
C LEU A 58 20.31 -2.78 -4.46
N ILE A 59 20.48 -1.49 -4.71
CA ILE A 59 19.38 -0.54 -4.90
C ILE A 59 19.57 0.13 -6.25
N ARG A 60 18.56 0.05 -7.10
CA ARG A 60 18.46 0.86 -8.32
C ARG A 60 17.26 1.79 -8.19
N LYS A 61 17.52 3.09 -8.19
CA LYS A 61 16.45 4.10 -8.26
C LYS A 61 15.89 4.13 -9.67
N LEU A 62 14.57 4.16 -9.76
CA LEU A 62 13.83 4.30 -11.00
C LEU A 62 13.31 5.74 -11.06
N GLU A 63 13.63 6.43 -12.14
CA GLU A 63 13.27 7.84 -12.34
C GLU A 63 12.07 7.92 -13.30
N PRO A 64 10.83 7.94 -12.80
CA PRO A 64 9.68 8.20 -13.65
C PRO A 64 9.80 9.60 -14.26
N LYS A 65 9.25 9.76 -15.47
CA LYS A 65 9.21 11.06 -16.15
C LYS A 65 8.02 11.91 -15.70
N ASP A 66 7.01 11.29 -15.11
CA ASP A 66 5.92 11.98 -14.44
C ASP A 66 6.47 13.01 -13.43
N MET A 67 6.04 14.27 -13.55
CA MET A 67 6.58 15.37 -12.76
C MET A 67 6.27 15.25 -11.26
N LEU A 68 5.11 14.68 -10.91
CA LEU A 68 4.73 14.48 -9.52
C LEU A 68 5.61 13.40 -8.91
N LEU A 69 5.67 12.21 -9.52
CA LEU A 69 6.45 11.09 -8.98
C LEU A 69 7.95 11.42 -8.90
N LYS A 70 8.48 12.11 -9.93
CA LYS A 70 9.87 12.56 -9.95
C LYS A 70 10.20 13.47 -8.76
N SER A 71 9.28 14.36 -8.38
CA SER A 71 9.46 15.26 -7.24
C SER A 71 9.54 14.53 -5.88
N PHE A 72 9.09 13.27 -5.82
CA PHE A 72 9.01 12.44 -4.62
C PHE A 72 10.10 11.37 -4.52
N GLY A 73 11.11 11.39 -5.38
CA GLY A 73 12.28 10.52 -5.31
C GLY A 73 12.15 9.18 -6.04
N GLY A 74 11.07 8.99 -6.80
CA GLY A 74 10.86 7.84 -7.68
C GLY A 74 10.61 6.51 -6.96
N ASN A 75 10.90 5.42 -7.68
CA ASN A 75 10.66 4.05 -7.23
C ASN A 75 11.98 3.30 -6.98
N LEU A 76 11.95 2.19 -6.27
CA LEU A 76 13.14 1.40 -5.93
C LEU A 76 13.02 -0.02 -6.46
N LEU A 77 13.99 -0.43 -7.27
CA LEU A 77 14.25 -1.83 -7.55
C LEU A 77 15.35 -2.32 -6.60
N LEU A 78 15.05 -3.40 -5.87
CA LEU A 78 15.93 -4.00 -4.88
C LEU A 78 16.37 -5.39 -5.37
N GLU A 79 17.64 -5.73 -5.17
CA GLU A 79 18.19 -7.03 -5.54
C GLU A 79 19.10 -7.60 -4.45
N LYS A 80 18.95 -8.89 -4.13
CA LYS A 80 19.86 -9.63 -3.24
C LYS A 80 19.94 -11.09 -3.67
N GLY A 81 21.11 -11.50 -4.17
CA GLY A 81 21.27 -12.82 -4.77
C GLY A 81 20.32 -13.00 -5.97
N LYS A 82 19.45 -14.01 -5.90
CA LYS A 82 18.42 -14.27 -6.93
C LYS A 82 17.10 -13.51 -6.70
N ASN A 83 16.94 -12.87 -5.54
CA ASN A 83 15.68 -12.25 -5.16
C ASN A 83 15.65 -10.80 -5.64
N LYS A 84 14.51 -10.41 -6.23
CA LYS A 84 14.25 -9.05 -6.70
C LYS A 84 12.92 -8.55 -6.14
N GLY A 85 12.82 -7.26 -5.88
CA GLY A 85 11.61 -6.62 -5.40
C GLY A 85 11.49 -5.19 -5.91
N LEU A 86 10.27 -4.76 -6.21
CA LEU A 86 9.98 -3.38 -6.61
C LEU A 86 9.17 -2.72 -5.50
N ILE A 87 9.60 -1.55 -5.03
CA ILE A 87 8.80 -0.66 -4.18
C ILE A 87 8.40 0.54 -5.03
N ALA A 88 7.10 0.69 -5.29
CA ALA A 88 6.56 1.71 -6.16
C ALA A 88 5.58 2.64 -5.43
N PHE A 89 5.90 3.94 -5.42
CA PHE A 89 4.94 5.00 -5.14
C PHE A 89 4.18 5.28 -6.42
N ILE A 90 2.87 5.01 -6.41
CA ILE A 90 2.06 4.97 -7.64
C ILE A 90 0.94 6.01 -7.69
N GLY A 91 0.97 7.03 -6.83
CA GLY A 91 0.04 8.16 -6.88
C GLY A 91 -0.62 8.44 -5.55
N ARG A 92 -1.07 9.68 -5.34
CA ARG A 92 -1.76 10.09 -4.11
C ARG A 92 -3.26 10.16 -4.36
N GLY A 93 -4.01 9.50 -3.49
CA GLY A 93 -5.46 9.41 -3.64
C GLY A 93 -5.87 8.29 -4.58
N LEU A 94 -7.10 7.84 -4.37
CA LEU A 94 -7.72 6.69 -4.99
C LEU A 94 -7.58 6.62 -6.52
N ILE A 95 -7.85 7.71 -7.24
CA ILE A 95 -7.92 7.69 -8.71
C ILE A 95 -6.54 7.47 -9.32
N GLU A 96 -5.58 8.32 -8.96
CA GLU A 96 -4.23 8.28 -9.49
C GLU A 96 -3.53 6.96 -9.13
N PHE A 97 -3.70 6.52 -7.88
CA PHE A 97 -3.21 5.23 -7.40
C PHE A 97 -3.79 4.07 -8.23
N THR A 98 -5.10 4.08 -8.50
CA THR A 98 -5.78 2.98 -9.20
C THR A 98 -5.36 2.87 -10.67
N ASP A 99 -5.20 4.00 -11.37
CA ASP A 99 -4.78 3.99 -12.77
C ASP A 99 -3.38 3.38 -12.95
N ARG A 100 -2.42 3.77 -12.09
CA ARG A 100 -1.07 3.20 -12.12
C ARG A 100 -1.01 1.78 -11.58
N LEU A 101 -1.86 1.43 -10.61
CA LEU A 101 -2.00 0.05 -10.16
C LEU A 101 -2.45 -0.83 -11.32
N ARG A 102 -3.39 -0.37 -12.15
CA ARG A 102 -3.87 -1.10 -13.33
C ARG A 102 -2.75 -1.42 -14.30
N LEU A 103 -1.84 -0.47 -14.52
CA LEU A 103 -0.65 -0.69 -15.33
C LEU A 103 0.18 -1.86 -14.79
N LEU A 104 0.46 -1.88 -13.48
CA LEU A 104 1.25 -2.94 -12.85
C LEU A 104 0.51 -4.29 -12.83
N VAL A 105 -0.75 -4.36 -12.39
CA VAL A 105 -1.47 -5.64 -12.31
C VAL A 105 -1.74 -6.26 -13.69
N SER A 106 -1.68 -5.48 -14.77
CA SER A 106 -1.79 -6.00 -16.13
C SER A 106 -0.58 -6.83 -16.57
N LEU A 107 0.55 -6.73 -15.87
CA LEU A 107 1.76 -7.48 -16.21
C LEU A 107 1.68 -8.91 -15.70
N GLU A 108 1.95 -9.87 -16.57
CA GLU A 108 1.88 -11.29 -16.24
C GLU A 108 2.94 -11.74 -15.23
N SER A 109 4.11 -11.08 -15.24
CA SER A 109 5.24 -11.38 -14.35
C SER A 109 4.87 -11.18 -12.88
N ILE A 110 4.07 -10.16 -12.55
CA ILE A 110 3.65 -9.90 -11.17
C ILE A 110 2.70 -11.00 -10.69
N LYS A 111 3.04 -11.60 -9.54
CA LYS A 111 2.23 -12.64 -8.87
C LYS A 111 1.71 -12.15 -7.53
N ASP A 112 2.57 -11.49 -6.75
CA ASP A 112 2.27 -11.06 -5.39
C ASP A 112 2.40 -9.54 -5.27
N LEU A 113 1.37 -8.91 -4.71
CA LEU A 113 1.34 -7.50 -4.40
C LEU A 113 1.16 -7.29 -2.90
N LEU A 114 1.98 -6.39 -2.35
CA LEU A 114 1.81 -5.86 -1.01
C LEU A 114 1.49 -4.37 -1.10
N PHE A 115 0.33 -3.97 -0.60
CA PHE A 115 0.00 -2.57 -0.38
C PHE A 115 0.57 -2.13 0.98
N THR A 116 1.23 -0.98 1.02
CA THR A 116 1.58 -0.33 2.28
C THR A 116 1.10 1.12 2.30
N GLY A 117 0.46 1.51 3.41
CA GLY A 117 -0.21 2.79 3.52
C GLY A 117 -0.40 3.24 4.96
N LEU A 118 -1.19 4.31 5.12
CA LEU A 118 -1.57 4.85 6.42
C LEU A 118 -3.08 4.68 6.60
N ALA A 119 -3.52 4.57 7.84
CA ALA A 119 -4.93 4.46 8.17
C ALA A 119 -5.27 5.21 9.46
N GLY A 120 -6.51 5.70 9.52
CA GLY A 120 -7.11 6.21 10.75
C GLY A 120 -7.81 5.10 11.52
N SER A 121 -7.78 5.14 12.85
CA SER A 121 -8.49 4.19 13.71
C SER A 121 -9.80 4.75 14.27
N LEU A 122 -10.87 3.96 14.17
CA LEU A 122 -12.18 4.23 14.79
C LEU A 122 -12.35 3.53 16.15
N SER A 123 -11.36 2.71 16.54
CA SER A 123 -11.35 1.94 17.77
C SER A 123 -10.32 2.48 18.75
N GLU A 124 -10.63 2.43 20.05
CA GLU A 124 -9.68 2.74 21.12
C GLU A 124 -8.64 1.62 21.32
N GLU A 125 -8.93 0.41 20.83
CA GLU A 125 -8.04 -0.76 20.95
C GLU A 125 -6.88 -0.72 19.95
N ILE A 126 -7.07 -0.03 18.83
CA ILE A 126 -6.09 0.12 17.76
C ILE A 126 -5.56 1.54 17.81
N THR A 127 -4.30 1.70 18.23
CA THR A 127 -3.73 3.01 18.52
C THR A 127 -2.69 3.43 17.48
N THR A 128 -2.38 4.73 17.41
CA THR A 128 -1.30 5.23 16.55
C THR A 128 -0.02 4.43 16.73
N GLY A 129 0.60 4.04 15.61
CA GLY A 129 1.79 3.20 15.55
C GLY A 129 1.54 1.70 15.58
N ASP A 130 0.31 1.24 15.85
CA ASP A 130 -0.05 -0.14 15.56
C ASP A 130 -0.13 -0.36 14.04
N ILE A 131 -0.22 -1.62 13.61
CA ILE A 131 -0.39 -2.01 12.22
C ILE A 131 -1.68 -2.81 12.08
N ASN A 132 -2.51 -2.51 11.08
CA ASN A 132 -3.62 -3.34 10.66
C ASN A 132 -3.30 -4.05 9.34
N ILE A 133 -3.52 -5.37 9.29
CA ILE A 133 -3.40 -6.21 8.10
C ILE A 133 -4.79 -6.77 7.81
N PRO A 134 -5.70 -5.96 7.22
CA PRO A 134 -7.08 -6.34 7.07
C PRO A 134 -7.23 -7.43 6.00
N LYS A 135 -8.03 -8.46 6.30
CA LYS A 135 -8.39 -9.48 5.32
C LYS A 135 -9.52 -9.02 4.40
N TYR A 136 -10.40 -8.16 4.91
CA TYR A 136 -11.59 -7.68 4.20
C TYR A 136 -11.68 -6.16 4.31
N VAL A 137 -12.20 -5.53 3.26
CA VAL A 137 -12.42 -4.08 3.20
C VAL A 137 -13.79 -3.76 2.64
N ILE A 138 -14.49 -2.81 3.27
CA ILE A 138 -15.76 -2.28 2.76
C ILE A 138 -15.47 -1.03 1.91
N PRO A 139 -15.82 -1.03 0.61
CA PRO A 139 -15.70 0.16 -0.21
C PRO A 139 -16.80 1.17 0.16
N PHE A 140 -16.40 2.36 0.63
CA PHE A 140 -17.23 3.56 0.71
C PHE A 140 -16.81 4.58 -0.35
N GLU A 141 -16.33 4.05 -1.47
CA GLU A 141 -15.95 4.76 -2.68
C GLU A 141 -16.50 4.00 -3.90
N ASN A 142 -16.54 4.66 -5.07
CA ASN A 142 -17.18 4.10 -6.28
C ASN A 142 -16.19 3.61 -7.34
N VAL A 143 -14.89 3.85 -7.19
CA VAL A 143 -13.84 3.39 -8.11
C VAL A 143 -13.78 1.87 -8.12
N SER A 144 -13.85 1.20 -6.96
CA SER A 144 -13.86 -0.27 -6.90
C SER A 144 -15.03 -0.89 -7.67
N SER A 145 -16.16 -0.17 -7.79
CA SER A 145 -17.35 -0.70 -8.49
C SER A 145 -17.11 -0.96 -9.98
N PHE A 146 -16.19 -0.23 -10.61
CA PHE A 146 -15.77 -0.46 -12.00
C PHE A 146 -14.99 -1.76 -12.19
N TYR A 147 -14.44 -2.31 -11.09
CA TYR A 147 -13.60 -3.52 -11.08
C TYR A 147 -14.23 -4.65 -10.27
N ALA A 148 -15.47 -4.47 -9.80
CA ALA A 148 -16.15 -5.41 -8.95
C ALA A 148 -16.38 -6.73 -9.70
N ASN A 149 -15.90 -7.84 -9.11
CA ASN A 149 -16.31 -9.15 -9.54
C ASN A 149 -17.69 -9.45 -8.92
N PRO A 150 -18.77 -9.62 -9.70
CA PRO A 150 -20.10 -9.86 -9.16
C PRO A 150 -20.20 -11.15 -8.32
N SER A 151 -19.23 -12.06 -8.44
CA SER A 151 -19.14 -13.29 -7.65
C SER A 151 -18.46 -13.09 -6.29
N VAL A 152 -17.91 -11.91 -6.01
CA VAL A 152 -17.19 -11.57 -4.77
C VAL A 152 -17.96 -10.47 -4.05
N ALA A 153 -18.50 -10.81 -2.87
CA ALA A 153 -19.34 -9.88 -2.11
C ALA A 153 -18.59 -8.64 -1.60
N ILE A 154 -17.33 -8.81 -1.18
CA ILE A 154 -16.47 -7.72 -0.68
C ILE A 154 -15.02 -7.94 -1.13
N PRO A 155 -14.28 -6.88 -1.51
CA PRO A 155 -12.86 -6.98 -1.84
C PRO A 155 -12.06 -7.54 -0.65
N LYS A 156 -11.07 -8.38 -0.95
CA LYS A 156 -10.33 -9.11 0.08
C LYS A 156 -8.90 -9.44 -0.31
N ALA A 157 -8.08 -9.64 0.73
CA ALA A 157 -6.76 -10.19 0.58
C ALA A 157 -6.80 -11.63 0.04
N ASP A 158 -5.72 -12.05 -0.63
CA ASP A 158 -5.46 -13.47 -0.87
C ASP A 158 -5.16 -14.18 0.45
N GLU A 159 -5.80 -15.33 0.69
CA GLU A 159 -5.70 -16.04 1.97
C GLU A 159 -4.28 -16.52 2.27
N GLY A 160 -3.60 -17.08 1.26
CA GLY A 160 -2.26 -17.62 1.42
C GLY A 160 -1.26 -16.51 1.70
N LEU A 161 -1.31 -15.45 0.89
CA LEU A 161 -0.42 -14.31 1.05
C LEU A 161 -0.69 -13.52 2.33
N TRP A 162 -1.96 -13.41 2.75
CA TRP A 162 -2.32 -12.80 4.03
C TRP A 162 -1.69 -13.54 5.21
N ARG A 163 -1.78 -14.88 5.25
CA ARG A 163 -1.13 -15.68 6.31
C ARG A 163 0.38 -15.51 6.31
N GLU A 164 1.00 -15.59 5.13
CA GLU A 164 2.45 -15.38 4.95
C GLU A 164 2.89 -14.03 5.52
N VAL A 165 2.22 -12.94 5.16
CA VAL A 165 2.55 -11.59 5.64
C VAL A 165 2.18 -11.37 7.11
N TYR A 166 1.10 -11.97 7.60
CA TYR A 166 0.76 -11.92 9.01
C TYR A 166 1.84 -12.60 9.86
N GLU A 167 2.35 -13.77 9.46
CA GLU A 167 3.45 -14.46 10.13
C GLU A 167 4.73 -13.60 10.19
N TYR A 168 5.04 -12.86 9.14
CA TYR A 168 6.18 -11.93 9.12
C TYR A 168 6.09 -10.83 10.18
N SER A 169 4.86 -10.50 10.58
CA SER A 169 4.54 -9.39 11.48
C SER A 169 4.46 -9.77 12.97
N ILE A 170 4.30 -11.07 13.31
CA ILE A 170 4.05 -11.54 14.69
C ILE A 170 5.16 -11.12 15.68
N ASN A 171 6.42 -11.12 15.22
CA ASN A 171 7.59 -10.81 16.07
C ASN A 171 8.06 -9.35 15.95
N THR A 172 7.24 -8.48 15.37
CA THR A 172 7.58 -7.07 15.24
C THR A 172 7.41 -6.34 16.57
N LYS A 173 7.95 -5.12 16.66
CA LYS A 173 7.93 -4.31 17.89
C LYS A 173 6.57 -3.66 18.17
N VAL A 174 5.63 -3.78 17.24
CA VAL A 174 4.33 -3.10 17.29
C VAL A 174 3.20 -4.11 17.32
N LYS A 175 2.05 -3.69 17.84
CA LYS A 175 0.87 -4.55 17.85
C LYS A 175 0.35 -4.69 16.43
N ILE A 176 0.03 -5.93 16.07
CA ILE A 176 -0.56 -6.29 14.80
C ILE A 176 -2.04 -6.62 15.00
N HIS A 177 -2.87 -6.05 14.15
CA HIS A 177 -4.32 -6.23 14.12
C HIS A 177 -4.74 -6.81 12.76
N SER A 178 -5.91 -7.45 12.73
CA SER A 178 -6.55 -7.86 11.49
C SER A 178 -8.05 -7.64 11.60
N ASN A 179 -8.41 -6.36 11.67
CA ASN A 179 -9.79 -5.94 11.83
C ASN A 179 -10.37 -5.46 10.50
N LEU A 180 -11.70 -5.44 10.43
CA LEU A 180 -12.42 -4.95 9.27
C LEU A 180 -12.03 -3.50 8.97
N HIS A 181 -11.72 -3.27 7.69
CA HIS A 181 -11.28 -1.99 7.17
C HIS A 181 -12.34 -1.38 6.26
N ALA A 182 -12.32 -0.08 6.07
CA ALA A 182 -13.09 0.59 5.04
C ALA A 182 -12.23 1.58 4.26
N THR A 183 -12.53 1.76 2.99
CA THR A 183 -11.88 2.78 2.17
C THR A 183 -12.88 3.88 1.87
N VAL A 184 -12.53 5.12 2.19
CA VAL A 184 -13.36 6.31 1.96
C VAL A 184 -12.83 7.11 0.78
N MET A 185 -13.71 7.78 0.03
CA MET A 185 -13.29 8.51 -1.17
C MET A 185 -12.57 9.82 -0.86
N LEU A 186 -13.00 10.55 0.17
CA LEU A 186 -12.55 11.91 0.46
C LEU A 186 -12.30 12.08 1.95
N PHE A 187 -11.07 12.36 2.34
CA PHE A 187 -10.70 12.59 3.73
C PHE A 187 -11.57 13.65 4.43
N TYR A 188 -11.85 14.77 3.76
CA TYR A 188 -12.66 15.85 4.35
C TYR A 188 -14.18 15.62 4.30
N SER A 189 -14.67 14.51 3.72
CA SER A 189 -16.09 14.15 3.83
C SER A 189 -16.41 13.36 5.10
N GLU A 190 -15.38 12.99 5.87
CA GLU A 190 -15.52 12.30 7.14
C GLU A 190 -16.21 13.20 8.17
N THR A 191 -17.44 12.82 8.55
CA THR A 191 -18.18 13.45 9.64
C THR A 191 -18.24 12.51 10.85
N ILE A 192 -18.37 13.04 12.06
CA ILE A 192 -18.58 12.23 13.27
C ILE A 192 -19.74 11.25 13.09
N LYS A 193 -20.84 11.69 12.46
CA LYS A 193 -22.00 10.83 12.15
C LYS A 193 -21.61 9.67 11.23
N PHE A 194 -20.87 9.95 10.16
CA PHE A 194 -20.42 8.94 9.21
C PHE A 194 -19.44 7.96 9.84
N LEU A 195 -18.44 8.45 10.57
CA LEU A 195 -17.46 7.60 11.24
C LEU A 195 -18.09 6.72 12.34
N ASN A 196 -19.05 7.26 13.11
CA ASN A 196 -19.83 6.45 14.05
C ASN A 196 -20.70 5.40 13.36
N TYR A 197 -21.24 5.70 12.17
CA TYR A 197 -21.92 4.69 11.36
C TYR A 197 -20.96 3.57 10.94
N LEU A 198 -19.77 3.89 10.43
CA LEU A 198 -18.74 2.89 10.09
C LEU A 198 -18.39 2.01 11.31
N LYS A 199 -18.17 2.64 12.47
CA LYS A 199 -17.93 1.93 13.72
C LYS A 199 -19.10 1.01 14.09
N SER A 200 -20.35 1.46 13.92
CA SER A 200 -21.55 0.67 14.24
C SER A 200 -21.74 -0.59 13.38
N ILE A 201 -21.17 -0.60 12.16
CA ILE A 201 -21.16 -1.78 11.29
C ILE A 201 -19.88 -2.61 11.44
N GLY A 202 -19.07 -2.34 12.46
CA GLY A 202 -17.89 -3.13 12.83
C GLY A 202 -16.61 -2.75 12.10
N VAL A 203 -16.53 -1.59 11.44
CA VAL A 203 -15.27 -1.08 10.86
C VAL A 203 -14.40 -0.51 11.97
N TYR A 204 -13.12 -0.92 11.97
CA TYR A 204 -12.15 -0.47 12.98
C TYR A 204 -11.17 0.56 12.43
N THR A 205 -10.89 0.54 11.13
CA THR A 205 -9.87 1.40 10.52
C THR A 205 -10.31 1.85 9.14
N ILE A 206 -9.81 3.01 8.70
CA ILE A 206 -10.15 3.61 7.41
C ILE A 206 -8.91 4.08 6.65
N ASP A 207 -8.94 3.95 5.33
CA ASP A 207 -7.96 4.51 4.39
C ASP A 207 -8.64 5.10 3.15
N MET A 208 -7.86 5.40 2.10
CA MET A 208 -8.38 5.94 0.86
C MET A 208 -8.10 5.08 -0.39
N GLU A 209 -7.42 3.93 -0.29
CA GLU A 209 -7.00 3.17 -1.50
C GLU A 209 -7.23 1.65 -1.45
N LEU A 210 -7.31 1.03 -0.28
CA LEU A 210 -7.16 -0.42 -0.15
C LEU A 210 -8.25 -1.24 -0.85
N SER A 211 -9.49 -0.76 -0.86
CA SER A 211 -10.60 -1.42 -1.56
C SER A 211 -10.37 -1.53 -3.06
N ALA A 212 -9.88 -0.46 -3.71
CA ALA A 212 -9.54 -0.50 -5.14
C ALA A 212 -8.32 -1.38 -5.38
N PHE A 213 -7.34 -1.36 -4.46
CA PHE A 213 -6.19 -2.27 -4.53
C PHE A 213 -6.61 -3.73 -4.57
N TYR A 214 -7.48 -4.17 -3.65
CA TYR A 214 -7.98 -5.55 -3.67
C TYR A 214 -8.86 -5.83 -4.87
N SER A 215 -9.85 -4.98 -5.16
CA SER A 215 -10.79 -5.20 -6.27
C SER A 215 -10.05 -5.42 -7.59
N LEU A 216 -9.10 -4.54 -7.89
CA LEU A 216 -8.34 -4.59 -9.13
C LEU A 216 -7.35 -5.76 -9.16
N SER A 217 -6.67 -6.04 -8.04
CA SER A 217 -5.75 -7.20 -7.96
C SER A 217 -6.52 -8.52 -8.11
N ASN A 218 -7.69 -8.65 -7.48
CA ASN A 218 -8.53 -9.83 -7.58
C ASN A 218 -9.06 -10.00 -9.02
N LEU A 219 -9.47 -8.92 -9.70
CA LEU A 219 -9.90 -8.96 -11.10
C LEU A 219 -8.81 -9.52 -12.03
N TYR A 220 -7.56 -9.10 -11.82
CA TYR A 220 -6.39 -9.59 -12.56
C TYR A 220 -5.78 -10.88 -12.01
N CYS A 221 -6.50 -11.58 -11.12
CA CYS A 221 -6.09 -12.86 -10.52
C CYS A 221 -4.71 -12.81 -9.84
N LYS A 222 -4.36 -11.67 -9.24
CA LYS A 222 -3.13 -11.48 -8.48
C LYS A 222 -3.37 -11.77 -6.99
N ARG A 223 -2.33 -12.26 -6.30
CA ARG A 223 -2.35 -12.39 -4.85
C ARG A 223 -2.02 -11.04 -4.24
N ALA A 224 -2.85 -10.56 -3.33
CA ALA A 224 -2.73 -9.20 -2.79
C ALA A 224 -2.97 -9.18 -1.28
N VAL A 225 -2.20 -8.36 -0.55
CA VAL A 225 -2.38 -8.12 0.89
C VAL A 225 -2.03 -6.66 1.21
N GLY A 226 -2.68 -6.08 2.21
CA GLY A 226 -2.47 -4.71 2.65
C GLY A 226 -1.91 -4.65 4.05
N VAL A 227 -0.95 -3.77 4.29
CA VAL A 227 -0.31 -3.52 5.58
C VAL A 227 -0.39 -2.02 5.85
N LEU A 228 -1.22 -1.62 6.82
CA LEU A 228 -1.51 -0.21 7.07
C LEU A 228 -1.03 0.20 8.45
N ARG A 229 -0.23 1.26 8.52
CA ARG A 229 0.18 1.87 9.78
C ARG A 229 -0.89 2.82 10.28
N ILE A 230 -1.23 2.72 11.56
CA ILE A 230 -2.20 3.63 12.18
C ILE A 230 -1.52 4.96 12.49
N THR A 231 -2.07 6.07 11.98
CA THR A 231 -1.48 7.41 12.16
C THR A 231 -2.26 8.30 13.11
N ASP A 232 -3.57 8.12 13.16
CA ASP A 232 -4.50 9.03 13.82
C ASP A 232 -5.76 8.29 14.23
N MET A 233 -6.56 8.95 15.08
CA MET A 233 -7.76 8.37 15.69
C MET A 233 -8.92 9.38 15.58
N PRO A 234 -9.57 9.53 14.41
CA PRO A 234 -10.43 10.67 14.10
C PRO A 234 -11.68 10.81 14.98
N LEU A 235 -12.15 9.74 15.63
CA LEU A 235 -13.29 9.78 16.55
C LEU A 235 -12.91 10.11 18.00
N ILE A 236 -11.62 10.19 18.31
CA ILE A 236 -11.10 10.44 19.64
C ILE A 236 -10.45 11.83 19.63
N GLU A 237 -10.29 12.49 20.78
CA GLU A 237 -9.59 13.79 20.92
C GLU A 237 -8.12 13.78 20.41
N TYR A 238 -7.66 12.65 19.86
CA TYR A 238 -6.40 12.42 19.17
C TYR A 238 -6.60 12.43 17.63
N HIS A 239 -7.11 13.55 17.12
CA HIS A 239 -7.09 13.87 15.69
C HIS A 239 -5.68 14.32 15.27
N ILE A 240 -5.36 14.24 13.97
CA ILE A 240 -4.02 14.52 13.41
C ILE A 240 -3.46 15.92 13.76
N PHE A 241 -4.33 16.86 14.15
CA PHE A 241 -3.95 18.22 14.55
C PHE A 241 -3.72 18.41 16.07
N SER A 242 -3.80 17.34 16.87
CA SER A 242 -3.61 17.37 18.32
C SER A 242 -2.12 17.37 18.69
N GLU A 243 -1.63 18.39 19.40
CA GLU A 243 -0.23 18.48 19.85
C GLU A 243 0.17 17.31 20.77
N LYS A 244 -0.75 16.87 21.64
CA LYS A 244 -0.55 15.74 22.56
C LYS A 244 -0.40 14.40 21.81
N LEU A 245 -1.03 14.27 20.64
CA LEU A 245 -0.85 13.11 19.75
C LEU A 245 0.53 13.14 19.09
N ALA A 246 1.03 14.31 18.70
CA ALA A 246 2.26 14.45 17.93
C ALA A 246 3.50 13.86 18.64
N GLU A 247 3.61 14.04 19.96
CA GLU A 247 4.71 13.50 20.75
C GLU A 247 4.64 11.96 20.90
N LEU A 248 3.46 11.44 21.23
CA LEU A 248 3.21 10.00 21.37
C LEU A 248 3.39 9.25 20.04
N ALA A 249 2.93 9.86 18.95
CA ALA A 249 3.05 9.32 17.60
C ALA A 249 4.51 9.24 17.13
N LYS A 250 5.39 10.14 17.58
CA LYS A 250 6.78 10.19 17.13
C LYS A 250 7.57 8.93 17.51
N LYS A 251 7.48 8.49 18.77
CA LYS A 251 8.20 7.30 19.25
C LYS A 251 7.68 6.03 18.59
N LYS A 252 6.36 5.84 18.56
CA LYS A 252 5.75 4.66 17.93
C LYS A 252 5.89 4.64 16.41
N ARG A 253 6.10 5.80 15.77
CA ARG A 253 6.38 5.89 14.33
C ARG A 253 7.66 5.16 13.96
N GLU A 254 8.73 5.29 14.73
CA GLU A 254 10.01 4.66 14.37
C GLU A 254 9.90 3.13 14.41
N ASP A 255 9.31 2.59 15.48
CA ASP A 255 9.10 1.13 15.62
C ASP A 255 8.17 0.57 14.53
N SER A 256 7.09 1.28 14.18
CA SER A 256 6.16 0.85 13.14
C SER A 256 6.74 0.92 11.74
N VAL A 257 7.49 1.98 11.43
CA VAL A 257 8.22 2.12 10.16
C VAL A 257 9.27 1.01 10.02
N ALA A 258 10.02 0.72 11.08
CA ALA A 258 10.98 -0.39 11.09
C ALA A 258 10.28 -1.75 10.88
N SER A 259 9.12 -1.95 11.52
CA SER A 259 8.33 -3.18 11.40
C SER A 259 7.77 -3.38 9.98
N ILE A 260 7.24 -2.33 9.35
CA ILE A 260 6.77 -2.39 7.95
C ILE A 260 7.93 -2.66 7.01
N PHE A 261 9.08 -2.03 7.24
CA PHE A 261 10.26 -2.27 6.42
C PHE A 261 10.75 -3.72 6.54
N GLU A 262 10.77 -4.28 7.75
CA GLU A 262 11.10 -5.69 7.97
C GLU A 262 10.12 -6.63 7.23
N ILE A 263 8.80 -6.35 7.31
CA ILE A 263 7.77 -7.11 6.58
C ILE A 263 8.04 -7.07 5.07
N ILE A 264 8.38 -5.91 4.51
CA ILE A 264 8.68 -5.74 3.09
C ILE A 264 9.91 -6.55 2.68
N LEU A 265 10.97 -6.54 3.49
CA LEU A 265 12.18 -7.32 3.19
C LEU A 265 11.93 -8.83 3.25
N LYS A 266 11.13 -9.31 4.22
CA LYS A 266 10.67 -10.71 4.28
C LYS A 266 9.79 -11.06 3.10
N PHE A 267 8.88 -10.17 2.71
CA PHE A 267 8.05 -10.33 1.51
C PHE A 267 8.89 -10.48 0.25
N PHE A 268 9.99 -9.72 0.09
CA PHE A 268 10.94 -9.92 -0.99
C PHE A 268 11.93 -11.07 -0.78
N LYS A 269 11.86 -11.80 0.33
CA LYS A 269 12.78 -12.89 0.72
C LYS A 269 14.24 -12.43 0.79
N MET A 270 14.48 -11.18 1.21
CA MET A 270 15.82 -10.58 1.28
C MET A 270 16.45 -10.68 2.67
N ILE A 271 15.67 -11.08 3.68
CA ILE A 271 16.10 -11.41 5.05
C ILE A 271 15.37 -12.64 5.55
#